data_AF-A0A835VL74-F1
#
_entry.id   AF-A0A835VL74-F1
#
_cell.length_a   1.000
_cell.length_b   1.000
_cell.length_c   1.000
_cell.angle_alpha   90.00
_cell.angle_beta   90.00
_cell.angle_gamma   90.00
#
_symmetry.space_group_name_H-M   'P 1'
#
loop_
_entity.id
_entity.type
_entity.pdbx_description
1 polymer ?
#
loop_
_entity_poly.entity_id
_entity_poly.type
_entity_poly.pdbx_seq_one_letter_code
_entity_poly.pdbx_strand_id
1 'polypeptide(L)'
;MSKSRYWKLTGDEVEKLTYDENKVLNWEIKCIREPEDKAIFFGVFLYRNGTPFDYESIKGIVYYYNNIERKELPSITKFLKNKYGGSELEKGERVFLKGSKEIYSGADIASLAKEIDSKFNTKSVITIEFQDLTEQEQKESGLPEAKLLPIPGK
;
A
#
# COMPACT_ATOMS: atom_id res chain seq x y z
N MET A 1 -19.13 -1.22 -13.44
CA MET A 1 -18.37 -0.59 -12.36
C MET A 1 -17.06 -0.06 -12.94
N SER A 2 -16.79 1.22 -12.79
CA SER A 2 -15.54 1.83 -13.25
C SER A 2 -14.46 1.62 -12.17
N LYS A 3 -13.23 1.38 -12.62
CA LYS A 3 -12.06 1.38 -11.74
C LYS A 3 -11.10 2.45 -12.24
N SER A 4 -10.42 3.09 -11.31
CA SER A 4 -9.32 4.02 -11.59
C SER A 4 -8.15 3.66 -10.68
N ARG A 5 -6.95 3.68 -11.24
CA ARG A 5 -5.72 3.38 -10.49
C ARG A 5 -4.77 4.56 -10.64
N TYR A 6 -4.26 5.04 -9.53
CA TYR A 6 -3.24 6.09 -9.51
C TYR A 6 -1.92 5.47 -9.06
N TRP A 7 -0.85 5.72 -9.80
CA TRP A 7 0.47 5.13 -9.56
C TRP A 7 1.56 6.20 -9.50
N LYS A 8 2.71 5.86 -8.93
CA LYS A 8 3.83 6.82 -8.72
C LYS A 8 3.44 8.02 -7.86
N LEU A 9 2.50 7.85 -6.94
CA LEU A 9 2.15 8.87 -5.96
C LEU A 9 3.25 8.96 -4.90
N THR A 10 3.58 10.16 -4.45
CA THR A 10 4.50 10.41 -3.33
C THR A 10 3.73 10.55 -2.02
N GLY A 11 4.39 10.40 -0.87
CA GLY A 11 3.78 10.64 0.43
C GLY A 11 3.17 12.05 0.56
N ASP A 12 3.84 13.08 0.01
CA ASP A 12 3.35 14.47 0.06
C ASP A 12 2.14 14.74 -0.83
N GLU A 13 1.99 13.99 -1.92
CA GLU A 13 0.77 14.05 -2.75
C GLU A 13 -0.38 13.35 -2.04
N VAL A 14 -0.14 12.14 -1.54
CA VAL A 14 -1.18 11.30 -0.92
C VAL A 14 -1.73 11.93 0.36
N GLU A 15 -0.90 12.62 1.12
CA GLU A 15 -1.31 13.33 2.35
C GLU A 15 -2.37 14.41 2.09
N LYS A 16 -2.39 14.99 0.88
CA LYS A 16 -3.30 16.07 0.50
C LYS A 16 -4.61 15.58 -0.13
N LEU A 17 -4.74 14.28 -0.38
CA LEU A 17 -5.90 13.71 -1.05
C LEU A 17 -7.10 13.62 -0.10
N THR A 18 -8.28 13.98 -0.59
CA THR A 18 -9.53 14.06 0.19
C THR A 18 -10.66 13.21 -0.42
N TYR A 19 -10.33 12.02 -0.92
CA TYR A 19 -11.30 11.09 -1.52
C TYR A 19 -12.16 10.38 -0.48
N ASP A 20 -13.28 9.81 -0.93
CA ASP A 20 -14.09 8.88 -0.13
C ASP A 20 -13.36 7.55 0.05
N GLU A 21 -12.96 7.26 1.29
CA GLU A 21 -12.26 6.04 1.68
C GLU A 21 -13.04 4.77 1.31
N ASN A 22 -14.37 4.82 1.30
CA ASN A 22 -15.21 3.66 0.96
C ASN A 22 -15.02 3.21 -0.49
N LYS A 23 -14.54 4.11 -1.35
CA LYS A 23 -14.25 3.82 -2.75
C LYS A 23 -12.86 3.23 -2.96
N VAL A 24 -11.97 3.23 -1.96
CA VAL A 24 -10.64 2.62 -2.07
C VAL A 24 -10.76 1.09 -2.13
N LEU A 25 -10.39 0.47 -3.24
CA LEU A 25 -10.31 -0.98 -3.37
C LEU A 25 -9.04 -1.54 -2.77
N ASN A 26 -7.92 -0.85 -2.98
CA ASN A 26 -6.62 -1.24 -2.48
C ASN A 26 -5.61 -0.10 -2.55
N TRP A 27 -4.53 -0.26 -1.81
CA TRP A 27 -3.34 0.57 -1.92
C TRP A 27 -2.08 -0.27 -1.69
N GLU A 28 -0.97 0.24 -2.20
CA GLU A 28 0.37 -0.32 -2.03
C GLU A 28 1.38 0.82 -1.81
N ILE A 29 2.29 0.62 -0.87
CA ILE A 29 3.48 1.43 -0.65
C ILE A 29 4.69 0.56 -0.98
N LYS A 30 5.28 0.76 -2.16
CA LYS A 30 6.49 0.06 -2.58
C LYS A 30 7.72 0.82 -2.10
N CYS A 31 8.47 0.20 -1.18
CA CYS A 31 9.57 0.81 -0.44
C CYS A 31 10.90 0.32 -1.01
N ILE A 32 11.57 1.15 -1.81
CA ILE A 32 12.77 0.77 -2.59
C ILE A 32 14.02 1.24 -1.85
N ARG A 33 15.04 0.38 -1.70
CA ARG A 33 16.36 0.77 -1.19
C ARG A 33 17.32 1.08 -2.33
N GLU A 34 18.22 2.03 -2.09
CA GLU A 34 19.33 2.29 -3.01
C GLU A 34 20.48 1.29 -2.82
N PRO A 35 21.24 0.97 -3.88
CA PRO A 35 20.97 1.35 -5.27
C PRO A 35 19.83 0.49 -5.89
N GLU A 36 19.01 1.11 -6.75
CA GLU A 36 17.80 0.49 -7.31
C GLU A 36 18.09 -0.77 -8.16
N ASP A 37 19.28 -0.86 -8.74
CA ASP A 37 19.73 -1.98 -9.60
C ASP A 37 19.85 -3.31 -8.86
N LYS A 38 19.99 -3.28 -7.53
CA LYS A 38 19.96 -4.50 -6.68
C LYS A 38 18.55 -5.03 -6.44
N ALA A 39 17.53 -4.29 -6.87
CA ALA A 39 16.12 -4.65 -6.69
C ALA A 39 15.78 -4.99 -5.23
N ILE A 40 16.37 -4.29 -4.26
CA ILE A 40 16.09 -4.50 -2.83
C ILE A 40 14.87 -3.65 -2.46
N PHE A 41 13.74 -4.29 -2.21
CA PHE A 41 12.51 -3.60 -1.83
C PHE A 41 11.57 -4.48 -1.01
N PHE A 42 10.65 -3.84 -0.31
CA PHE A 42 9.45 -4.48 0.20
C PHE A 42 8.24 -3.62 -0.14
N GLY A 43 7.08 -4.24 -0.31
CA GLY A 43 5.84 -3.54 -0.55
C GLY A 43 4.87 -3.82 0.58
N VAL A 44 4.31 -2.77 1.19
CA VAL A 44 3.22 -2.88 2.16
C VAL A 44 1.93 -2.57 1.45
N PHE A 45 0.93 -3.43 1.56
CA PHE A 45 -0.32 -3.28 0.81
C PHE A 45 -1.53 -3.77 1.59
N LEU A 46 -2.69 -3.36 1.09
CA LEU A 46 -3.97 -3.75 1.66
C LEU A 46 -5.02 -3.89 0.56
N TYR A 47 -5.74 -5.01 0.57
CA TYR A 47 -6.92 -5.23 -0.27
C TYR A 47 -8.18 -5.12 0.57
N ARG A 48 -9.12 -4.25 0.17
CA ARG A 48 -10.40 -4.08 0.87
C ARG A 48 -11.17 -5.40 0.98
N ASN A 49 -11.06 -6.29 0.01
CA ASN A 49 -11.75 -7.60 0.04
C ASN A 49 -10.89 -8.74 0.62
N GLY A 50 -9.75 -8.40 1.22
CA GLY A 50 -8.79 -9.35 1.76
C GLY A 50 -7.78 -9.85 0.72
N THR A 51 -6.64 -10.30 1.23
CA THR A 51 -5.54 -10.85 0.43
C THR A 51 -5.67 -12.38 0.36
N PRO A 52 -5.58 -12.99 -0.83
CA PRO A 52 -5.65 -14.44 -0.97
C PRO A 52 -4.55 -15.17 -0.19
N PHE A 53 -4.98 -16.12 0.65
CA PHE A 53 -4.19 -17.09 1.39
C PHE A 53 -4.82 -18.48 1.16
N ASP A 54 -4.31 -19.19 0.15
CA ASP A 54 -4.91 -20.46 -0.31
C ASP A 54 -6.35 -20.21 -0.79
N TYR A 55 -7.32 -20.86 -0.17
CA TYR A 55 -8.74 -20.75 -0.48
C TYR A 55 -9.46 -19.68 0.37
N GLU A 56 -8.74 -19.00 1.26
CA GLU A 56 -9.28 -17.98 2.15
C GLU A 56 -8.79 -16.58 1.77
N SER A 57 -9.62 -15.56 2.07
CA SER A 57 -9.23 -14.16 1.99
C SER A 57 -8.93 -13.63 3.38
N ILE A 58 -7.69 -13.18 3.61
CA ILE A 58 -7.24 -12.66 4.89
C ILE A 58 -7.35 -11.14 4.90
N LYS A 59 -8.06 -10.61 5.90
CA LYS A 59 -8.18 -9.18 6.18
C LYS A 59 -6.99 -8.66 6.99
N GLY A 60 -6.63 -7.40 6.77
CA GLY A 60 -5.47 -6.75 7.36
C GLY A 60 -4.32 -6.48 6.38
N ILE A 61 -3.31 -5.76 6.87
CA ILE A 61 -2.11 -5.36 6.16
C ILE A 61 -1.24 -6.59 5.85
N VAL A 62 -0.68 -6.59 4.65
CA VAL A 62 0.29 -7.58 4.19
C VAL A 62 1.52 -6.83 3.70
N TYR A 63 2.70 -7.41 3.87
CA TYR A 63 3.86 -6.95 3.12
C TYR A 63 4.51 -8.11 2.38
N TYR A 64 5.12 -7.80 1.24
CA TYR A 64 5.97 -8.71 0.50
C TYR A 64 7.40 -8.15 0.45
N TYR A 65 8.39 -8.96 0.17
CA TYR A 65 9.78 -8.50 0.07
C TYR A 65 10.52 -9.14 -1.11
N ASN A 66 11.55 -8.46 -1.60
CA ASN A 66 12.45 -8.92 -2.64
C ASN A 66 13.90 -8.57 -2.28
N ASN A 67 14.81 -9.55 -2.37
CA ASN A 67 16.23 -9.40 -2.06
C ASN A 67 16.53 -8.79 -0.67
N ILE A 68 15.66 -9.01 0.31
CA ILE A 68 15.88 -8.64 1.72
C ILE A 68 16.31 -9.87 2.51
N GLU A 69 17.34 -9.73 3.34
CA GLU A 69 17.79 -10.83 4.20
C GLU A 69 16.72 -11.19 5.24
N ARG A 70 16.51 -12.49 5.47
CA ARG A 70 15.50 -12.99 6.42
C ARG A 70 15.63 -12.39 7.83
N LYS A 71 16.86 -12.07 8.26
CA LYS A 71 17.14 -11.47 9.58
C LYS A 71 16.58 -10.05 9.74
N GLU A 72 16.29 -9.37 8.63
CA GLU A 72 15.72 -8.00 8.65
C GLU A 72 14.20 -8.01 8.73
N LEU A 73 13.55 -9.08 8.27
CA LEU A 73 12.08 -9.20 8.23
C LEU A 73 11.42 -8.95 9.60
N PRO A 74 11.93 -9.48 10.73
CA PRO A 74 11.33 -9.21 12.04
C PRO A 74 11.26 -7.72 12.40
N SER A 75 12.17 -6.89 11.90
CA SER A 75 12.14 -5.43 12.13
C SER A 75 10.95 -4.78 11.41
N ILE A 76 10.69 -5.19 10.17
CA ILE A 76 9.56 -4.74 9.35
C ILE A 76 8.25 -5.22 9.99
N THR A 77 8.15 -6.51 10.31
CA THR A 77 6.96 -7.09 10.96
C THR A 77 6.66 -6.40 12.29
N LYS A 78 7.67 -6.23 13.16
CA LYS A 78 7.48 -5.59 14.47
C LYS A 78 7.04 -4.14 14.34
N PHE A 79 7.59 -3.39 13.38
CA PHE A 79 7.16 -2.02 13.11
C PHE A 79 5.67 -1.95 12.75
N LEU A 80 5.24 -2.74 11.76
CA LEU A 80 3.85 -2.76 11.31
C LEU A 80 2.89 -3.28 12.39
N LYS A 81 3.26 -4.36 13.08
CA LYS A 81 2.46 -4.97 14.16
C LYS A 81 2.31 -4.04 15.36
N ASN A 82 3.34 -3.28 15.72
CA ASN A 82 3.22 -2.29 16.80
C ASN A 82 2.23 -1.17 16.46
N LYS A 83 2.12 -0.80 15.18
CA LYS A 83 1.23 0.27 14.72
C LYS A 83 -0.21 -0.18 14.49
N TYR A 84 -0.39 -1.38 13.92
CA TYR A 84 -1.70 -1.85 13.45
C TYR A 84 -2.17 -3.17 14.09
N GLY A 85 -1.35 -3.81 14.92
CA GLY A 85 -1.66 -5.10 15.54
C GLY A 85 -1.65 -6.26 14.54
N GLY A 86 -2.52 -7.24 14.79
CA GLY A 86 -2.68 -8.44 13.95
C GLY A 86 -1.81 -9.63 14.34
N SER A 87 -2.27 -10.82 13.94
CA SER A 87 -1.53 -12.08 14.08
C SER A 87 -0.69 -12.34 12.84
N GLU A 88 0.57 -12.70 13.05
CA GLU A 88 1.54 -12.94 11.99
C GLU A 88 1.29 -14.31 11.32
N LEU A 89 1.24 -14.33 9.99
CA LEU A 89 1.25 -15.53 9.16
C LEU A 89 2.21 -15.30 8.00
N GLU A 90 2.91 -16.34 7.55
CA GLU A 90 3.82 -16.26 6.41
C GLU A 90 3.39 -17.18 5.27
N LYS A 91 3.60 -16.73 4.03
CA LYS A 91 3.43 -17.56 2.83
C LYS A 91 4.32 -17.10 1.69
N GLY A 92 5.36 -17.89 1.41
CA GLY A 92 6.40 -17.51 0.45
C GLY A 92 7.06 -16.21 0.90
N GLU A 93 7.17 -15.24 0.00
CA GLU A 93 7.77 -13.93 0.22
C GLU A 93 6.78 -12.90 0.78
N ARG A 94 5.67 -13.35 1.38
CA ARG A 94 4.62 -12.51 1.97
C ARG A 94 4.44 -12.80 3.45
N VAL A 95 4.30 -11.73 4.22
CA VAL A 95 3.95 -11.75 5.64
C VAL A 95 2.64 -11.01 5.85
N PHE A 96 1.70 -11.67 6.50
CA PHE A 96 0.34 -11.19 6.74
C PHE A 96 0.22 -10.80 8.21
N LEU A 97 -0.37 -9.63 8.47
CA LEU A 97 -0.82 -9.24 9.79
C LEU A 97 -2.34 -9.43 9.86
N LYS A 98 -2.78 -10.69 9.96
CA LYS A 98 -4.20 -11.06 9.95
C LYS A 98 -4.94 -10.33 11.06
N GLY A 99 -6.03 -9.66 10.69
CA GLY A 99 -6.86 -8.89 11.62
C GLY A 99 -6.19 -7.60 12.13
N SER A 100 -5.12 -7.13 11.49
CA SER A 100 -4.59 -5.79 11.76
C SER A 100 -5.59 -4.70 11.36
N LYS A 101 -5.47 -3.53 11.99
CA LYS A 101 -6.25 -2.33 11.67
C LYS A 101 -5.98 -1.96 10.20
N GLU A 102 -7.07 -1.87 9.43
CA GLU A 102 -7.04 -1.40 8.04
C GLU A 102 -7.07 0.14 8.01
N ILE A 103 -6.34 0.71 7.06
CA ILE A 103 -6.30 2.16 6.81
C ILE A 103 -6.67 2.40 5.35
N TYR A 104 -7.36 3.51 5.08
CA TYR A 104 -7.79 3.86 3.73
C TYR A 104 -7.64 5.34 3.41
N SER A 105 -7.49 6.19 4.43
CA SER A 105 -7.28 7.62 4.26
C SER A 105 -5.93 7.94 3.61
N GLY A 106 -5.89 9.02 2.82
CA GLY A 106 -4.64 9.54 2.27
C GLY A 106 -3.63 9.90 3.36
N ALA A 107 -4.11 10.51 4.46
CA ALA A 107 -3.27 10.88 5.59
C ALA A 107 -2.58 9.68 6.24
N ASP A 108 -3.30 8.58 6.51
CA ASP A 108 -2.74 7.39 7.14
C ASP A 108 -1.73 6.68 6.22
N ILE A 109 -2.06 6.56 4.93
CA ILE A 109 -1.18 5.93 3.92
C ILE A 109 0.10 6.75 3.77
N ALA A 110 -0.01 8.08 3.68
CA ALA A 110 1.13 8.98 3.59
C ALA A 110 2.01 8.95 4.86
N SER A 111 1.39 8.98 6.05
CA SER A 111 2.10 8.84 7.32
C SER A 111 2.89 7.53 7.37
N LEU A 112 2.26 6.41 6.98
CA LEU A 112 2.93 5.12 6.92
C LEU A 112 4.13 5.13 5.95
N ALA A 113 3.95 5.67 4.75
CA ALA A 113 5.02 5.75 3.75
C ALA A 113 6.21 6.56 4.26
N LYS A 114 5.96 7.75 4.84
CA LYS A 114 7.01 8.63 5.38
C LYS A 114 7.76 8.00 6.54
N GLU A 115 7.04 7.32 7.45
CA GLU A 115 7.66 6.61 8.56
C GLU A 115 8.50 5.42 8.10
N ILE A 116 8.05 4.68 7.08
CA ILE A 116 8.81 3.59 6.49
C ILE A 116 10.09 4.12 5.84
N ASP A 117 9.99 5.16 5.01
CA ASP A 117 11.13 5.78 4.34
C ASP A 117 12.18 6.25 5.33
N SER A 118 11.75 6.92 6.41
CA SER A 118 12.64 7.35 7.48
C SER A 118 13.27 6.18 8.25
N LYS A 119 12.48 5.16 8.61
CA LYS A 119 12.93 4.06 9.49
C LYS A 119 13.83 3.06 8.77
N PHE A 120 13.54 2.76 7.51
CA PHE A 120 14.18 1.69 6.75
C PHE A 120 15.09 2.21 5.64
N ASN A 121 15.29 3.53 5.56
CA ASN A 121 16.08 4.21 4.53
C ASN A 121 15.63 3.79 3.13
N THR A 122 14.34 3.97 2.86
CA THR A 122 13.71 3.64 1.57
C THR A 122 13.18 4.89 0.89
N LYS A 123 12.84 4.73 -0.39
CA LYS A 123 12.04 5.67 -1.16
C LYS A 123 10.74 5.00 -1.57
N SER A 124 9.62 5.55 -1.12
CA SER A 124 8.31 4.98 -1.37
C SER A 124 7.69 5.45 -2.69
N VAL A 125 7.03 4.51 -3.37
CA VAL A 125 6.11 4.75 -4.49
C VAL A 125 4.75 4.21 -4.10
N ILE A 126 3.74 5.07 -4.07
CA ILE A 126 2.40 4.72 -3.64
C ILE A 126 1.50 4.49 -4.85
N THR A 127 0.67 3.45 -4.77
CA THR A 127 -0.41 3.14 -5.69
C THR A 127 -1.72 3.06 -4.93
N ILE A 128 -2.80 3.64 -5.47
CA ILE A 128 -4.15 3.55 -4.90
C ILE A 128 -5.13 3.24 -6.03
N GLU A 129 -6.01 2.26 -5.81
CA GLU A 129 -7.08 1.89 -6.74
C GLU A 129 -8.45 2.18 -6.13
N PHE A 130 -9.32 2.79 -6.93
CA PHE A 130 -10.66 3.17 -6.54
C PHE A 130 -11.72 2.44 -7.38
N GLN A 131 -12.89 2.29 -6.78
CA GLN A 131 -14.11 1.81 -7.40
C GLN A 131 -15.11 2.95 -7.56
N ASP A 132 -15.70 3.06 -8.75
CA ASP A 132 -16.83 3.94 -9.06
C ASP A 132 -16.60 5.41 -8.66
N LEU A 133 -15.37 5.88 -8.89
CA LEU A 133 -14.96 7.28 -8.71
C LEU A 133 -15.38 8.10 -9.93
N THR A 134 -16.25 9.08 -9.75
CA THR A 134 -16.68 10.01 -10.81
C THR A 134 -15.57 11.00 -11.17
N GLU A 135 -15.65 11.62 -12.35
CA GLU A 135 -14.67 12.66 -12.75
C GLU A 135 -14.70 13.89 -11.83
N GLN A 136 -15.87 14.25 -11.30
CA GLN A 136 -16.01 15.34 -10.35
C GLN A 136 -15.31 15.01 -9.03
N GLU A 137 -15.58 13.83 -8.46
CA GLU A 137 -14.91 13.37 -7.25
C GLU A 137 -13.39 13.28 -7.43
N GLN A 138 -12.91 12.84 -8.60
CA GLN A 138 -11.48 12.83 -8.91
C GLN A 138 -10.84 14.21 -8.77
N LYS A 139 -11.46 15.23 -9.37
CA LYS A 139 -10.97 16.61 -9.34
C LYS A 139 -11.03 17.19 -7.93
N GLU A 140 -12.16 17.01 -7.24
CA GLU A 140 -12.36 17.51 -5.87
C GLU A 140 -11.43 16.83 -4.85
N SER A 141 -11.06 15.57 -5.09
CA SER A 141 -10.16 14.81 -4.22
C SER A 141 -8.67 15.15 -4.40
N GLY A 142 -8.33 16.03 -5.35
CA GLY A 142 -6.94 16.38 -5.67
C GLY A 142 -6.15 15.28 -6.37
N LEU A 143 -6.83 14.28 -6.96
CA LEU A 143 -6.17 13.15 -7.61
C LEU A 143 -5.47 13.60 -8.91
N PRO A 144 -4.16 13.34 -9.07
CA PRO A 144 -3.40 13.83 -10.21
C PRO A 144 -3.72 13.07 -11.50
N GLU A 145 -4.34 13.75 -12.46
CA GLU A 145 -4.72 13.19 -13.77
C GLU A 145 -3.51 12.57 -14.51
N ALA A 146 -2.35 13.24 -14.47
CA ALA A 146 -1.11 12.76 -15.09
C ALA A 146 -0.59 11.42 -14.52
N LYS A 147 -1.09 10.99 -13.36
CA LYS A 147 -0.74 9.73 -12.69
C LYS A 147 -1.87 8.72 -12.71
N LEU A 148 -2.95 8.99 -13.44
CA LEU A 148 -3.97 7.99 -13.72
C LEU A 148 -3.38 6.92 -14.64
N LEU A 149 -3.34 5.68 -14.15
CA LEU A 149 -2.97 4.51 -14.92
C LEU A 149 -4.22 3.95 -15.60
N PRO A 150 -4.29 3.93 -16.94
CA PRO A 150 -5.41 3.32 -17.63
C PRO A 150 -5.49 1.84 -17.28
N ILE A 151 -6.70 1.34 -17.01
CA ILE A 151 -6.96 -0.09 -16.80
C ILE A 151 -7.39 -0.65 -18.15
N PRO A 152 -6.55 -1.46 -18.83
CA PRO A 152 -6.86 -2.00 -20.14
C PRO A 152 -8.04 -2.98 -20.05
N GLY A 153 -8.85 -3.07 -21.12
CA GLY A 153 -9.90 -4.09 -21.26
C GLY A 153 -11.29 -3.67 -20.76
N LYS A 154 -11.60 -2.37 -20.77
CA LYS A 154 -13.00 -1.94 -20.94
C LYS A 154 -13.37 -1.95 -22.40
#